data_AF-A0A6N9VGV1-F1
#
_entry.id   AF-A0A6N9VGV1-F1
#
_cell.length_a   1.000
_cell.length_b   1.000
_cell.length_c   1.000
_cell.angle_alpha   90.00
_cell.angle_beta   90.00
_cell.angle_gamma   90.00
#
_symmetry.space_group_name_H-M   'P 1'
#
loop_
_entity.id
_entity.type
_entity.pdbx_description
1 polymer ?
#
loop_
_entity_poly.entity_id
_entity_poly.type
_entity_poly.pdbx_seq_one_letter_code
_entity_poly.pdbx_strand_id
1 'polypeptide(L)'
;SAQFALIAAREAWADAGYTAMAGEDERISPERLGTVIASGIGGVTTLLDQYDVLKEKGARRVSPHTVPMLMPNSPSANVGLEV
;
A
#
# COMPACT_ATOMS: atom_id res chain seq x y z
N SER A 1 -7.65 2.61 1.92
CA SER A 1 -6.84 2.10 3.05
C SER A 1 -5.35 2.35 2.83
N ALA A 2 -4.76 1.94 1.70
CA ALA A 2 -3.32 2.10 1.45
C ALA A 2 -2.82 3.56 1.57
N GLN A 3 -3.53 4.52 0.99
CA GLN A 3 -3.21 5.95 1.12
C GLN A 3 -3.20 6.43 2.57
N PHE A 4 -4.20 6.04 3.38
CA PHE A 4 -4.25 6.39 4.79
C PHE A 4 -3.12 5.73 5.59
N ALA A 5 -2.78 4.48 5.26
CA ALA A 5 -1.67 3.78 5.90
C ALA A 5 -0.32 4.46 5.60
N LEU A 6 -0.11 4.98 4.38
CA LEU A 6 1.11 5.72 4.04
C LEU A 6 1.25 6.98 4.88
N ILE A 7 0.19 7.78 4.99
CA ILE A 7 0.23 9.00 5.80
C ILE A 7 0.46 8.68 7.28
N ALA A 8 -0.29 7.72 7.84
CA ALA A 8 -0.11 7.30 9.23
C ALA A 8 1.29 6.72 9.49
N ALA A 9 1.85 5.97 8.53
CA ALA A 9 3.20 5.44 8.65
C ALA A 9 4.26 6.54 8.63
N ARG A 10 4.13 7.56 7.75
CA ARG A 10 5.03 8.72 7.73
C ARG A 10 5.02 9.48 9.05
N GLU A 11 3.82 9.69 9.63
CA GLU A 11 3.68 10.34 10.93
C GLU A 11 4.35 9.53 12.04
N ALA A 12 4.10 8.21 12.09
CA ALA A 12 4.74 7.33 13.06
C ALA A 12 6.27 7.23 12.89
N TRP A 13 6.76 7.24 11.64
CA TRP A 13 8.17 7.20 11.31
C TRP A 13 8.91 8.46 11.78
N ALA A 14 8.31 9.63 11.52
CA ALA A 14 8.80 10.91 11.99
C ALA A 14 8.78 11.02 13.53
N ASP A 15 7.71 10.54 14.17
CA ASP A 15 7.60 10.52 15.64
C ASP A 15 8.67 9.62 16.28
N ALA A 16 9.06 8.53 15.62
CA ALA A 16 10.18 7.69 16.01
C ALA A 16 11.57 8.35 15.80
N GLY A 17 11.62 9.56 15.22
CA GLY A 17 12.84 10.33 15.00
C GLY A 17 13.57 10.02 13.69
N TYR A 18 12.88 9.40 12.74
CA TYR A 18 13.43 9.07 11.42
C TYR A 18 12.87 9.99 10.33
N THR A 19 13.74 10.49 9.47
CA THR A 19 13.37 11.41 8.37
C THR A 19 13.81 10.92 6.99
N ALA A 20 14.55 9.81 6.94
CA ALA A 20 14.99 9.15 5.72
C ALA A 20 14.46 7.71 5.69
N MET A 21 14.51 7.07 4.53
CA MET A 21 14.08 5.68 4.38
C MET A 21 15.10 4.72 5.04
N ALA A 22 14.66 3.50 5.37
CA ALA A 22 15.58 2.44 5.78
C ALA A 22 16.68 2.20 4.73
N GLY A 23 17.92 2.07 5.18
CA GLY A 23 19.10 1.96 4.32
C GLY A 23 19.70 3.31 3.88
N GLU A 24 18.94 4.41 3.92
CA GLU A 24 19.51 5.77 3.79
C GLU A 24 19.98 6.31 5.15
N ASP A 25 19.29 5.91 6.22
CA ASP A 25 19.74 6.09 7.60
C ASP A 25 20.50 4.85 8.08
N GLU A 26 21.80 5.00 8.37
CA GLU A 26 22.66 3.89 8.84
C GLU A 26 22.17 3.24 10.14
N ARG A 27 21.32 3.92 10.91
CA ARG A 27 20.71 3.38 12.14
C ARG A 27 19.67 2.29 11.87
N ILE A 28 19.19 2.19 10.63
CA ILE A 28 18.10 1.27 10.24
C ILE A 28 18.54 0.40 9.07
N SER A 29 18.86 -0.85 9.39
CA SER A 29 19.09 -1.87 8.38
C SER A 29 17.75 -2.29 7.74
N PRO A 30 17.58 -2.18 6.41
CA PRO A 30 16.34 -2.56 5.74
C PRO A 30 16.02 -4.05 5.93
N GLU A 31 17.05 -4.89 6.05
CA GLU A 31 16.90 -6.35 6.28
C GLU A 31 16.32 -6.69 7.67
N ARG A 32 16.29 -5.71 8.57
CA ARG A 32 15.80 -5.83 9.96
C ARG A 32 14.54 -5.03 10.22
N LEU A 33 14.03 -4.32 9.22
CA LEU A 33 12.77 -3.57 9.28
C LEU A 33 11.69 -4.33 8.49
N GLY A 34 10.48 -4.35 9.02
CA GLY A 34 9.35 -4.97 8.35
C GLY A 34 8.06 -4.19 8.60
N THR A 35 7.11 -4.35 7.69
CA THR A 35 5.78 -3.74 7.81
C THR A 35 4.72 -4.82 7.92
N VAL A 36 3.75 -4.61 8.83
CA VAL A 36 2.62 -5.52 9.02
C VAL A 36 1.36 -4.69 9.17
N ILE A 37 0.69 -4.41 8.03
CA ILE A 37 -0.52 -3.60 7.99
C ILE A 37 -1.55 -4.28 7.09
N ALA A 38 -2.76 -4.47 7.60
CA ALA A 38 -3.85 -5.09 6.85
C ALA A 38 -5.06 -4.16 6.78
N SER A 39 -5.80 -4.27 5.68
CA SER A 39 -7.18 -3.76 5.55
C SER A 39 -8.16 -4.92 5.73
N GLY A 40 -9.28 -4.71 6.41
CA GLY A 40 -10.29 -5.76 6.56
C GLY A 40 -10.89 -6.22 5.22
N ILE A 41 -11.25 -5.26 4.36
CA ILE A 41 -11.93 -5.53 3.07
C ILE A 41 -11.09 -5.21 1.83
N GLY A 42 -9.89 -4.65 2.02
CA GLY A 42 -9.06 -4.18 0.89
C GLY A 42 -9.67 -2.96 0.19
N GLY A 43 -9.50 -2.88 -1.13
CA GLY A 43 -10.01 -1.81 -1.99
C GLY A 43 -11.36 -2.15 -2.61
N VAL A 44 -12.42 -2.24 -1.79
CA VAL A 44 -13.75 -2.66 -2.25
C VAL A 44 -14.32 -1.78 -3.36
N THR A 45 -14.07 -0.46 -3.32
CA THR A 45 -14.50 0.46 -4.37
C THR A 45 -13.80 0.15 -5.69
N THR A 46 -12.48 -0.09 -5.66
CA THR A 46 -11.72 -0.51 -6.84
C THR A 46 -12.26 -1.80 -7.43
N LEU A 47 -12.63 -2.78 -6.59
CA LEU A 47 -13.21 -4.04 -7.06
C LEU A 47 -14.51 -3.80 -7.82
N LEU A 48 -15.43 -3.01 -7.24
CA LEU A 48 -16.72 -2.70 -7.86
C LEU A 48 -16.54 -1.93 -9.18
N ASP A 49 -15.71 -0.90 -9.19
CA ASP A 49 -15.45 -0.09 -10.39
C ASP A 49 -14.84 -0.93 -11.52
N GLN A 50 -13.88 -1.80 -11.19
CA GLN A 50 -13.23 -2.66 -12.19
C GLN A 50 -14.11 -3.82 -12.64
N TYR A 51 -15.03 -4.28 -11.79
CA TYR A 51 -16.07 -5.22 -12.17
C TYR A 51 -17.04 -4.61 -13.19
N ASP A 52 -17.46 -3.36 -13.01
CA ASP A 52 -18.30 -2.67 -13.98
C ASP A 52 -17.56 -2.47 -15.31
N VAL A 53 -16.28 -2.11 -15.29
CA VAL A 53 -15.44 -2.04 -16.49
C VAL A 53 -15.35 -3.40 -17.21
N LEU A 54 -15.16 -4.48 -16.46
CA LEU A 54 -15.13 -5.84 -17.01
C LEU A 54 -16.44 -6.17 -17.72
N LYS A 55 -17.57 -5.89 -17.05
CA LYS A 55 -18.92 -6.20 -17.55
C LYS A 55 -19.29 -5.38 -18.78
N GLU A 56 -18.98 -4.09 -18.79
CA GLU A 56 -19.42 -3.17 -19.84
C GLU A 56 -18.45 -3.09 -21.03
N LYS A 57 -17.15 -3.25 -20.78
CA LYS A 57 -16.08 -2.92 -21.74
C LYS A 57 -15.11 -4.07 -22.01
N GLY A 58 -15.28 -5.20 -21.33
CA GLY A 58 -14.50 -6.42 -21.50
C GLY A 58 -13.14 -6.41 -20.78
N ALA A 59 -12.56 -7.60 -20.64
CA ALA A 59 -11.37 -7.84 -19.81
C ALA A 59 -10.15 -6.98 -20.18
N ARG A 60 -9.96 -6.67 -21.47
CA ARG A 60 -8.84 -5.84 -21.95
C ARG A 60 -8.88 -4.40 -21.43
N ARG A 61 -10.03 -3.94 -20.90
CA ARG A 61 -10.20 -2.59 -20.34
C ARG A 61 -10.01 -2.54 -18.83
N VAL A 62 -9.94 -3.68 -18.15
CA VAL A 62 -9.64 -3.76 -16.72
C VAL A 62 -8.22 -3.25 -16.48
N SER A 63 -8.06 -2.39 -15.47
CA SER A 63 -6.78 -1.81 -15.10
C SER A 63 -5.80 -2.91 -14.66
N PRO A 64 -4.53 -2.88 -15.10
CA PRO A 64 -3.51 -3.78 -14.56
C PRO A 64 -3.23 -3.54 -13.07
N HIS A 65 -3.63 -2.36 -12.53
CA HIS A 65 -3.47 -2.03 -11.12
C HIS A 65 -4.61 -2.55 -10.22
N THR A 66 -5.63 -3.19 -10.80
CA THR A 66 -6.80 -3.69 -10.07
C THR A 66 -6.38 -4.58 -8.89
N VAL A 67 -5.52 -5.56 -9.13
CA VAL A 67 -5.04 -6.50 -8.09
C VAL A 67 -4.24 -5.76 -7.00
N PRO A 68 -3.18 -4.99 -7.31
CA PRO A 68 -2.48 -4.21 -6.29
C PRO A 68 -3.37 -3.28 -5.46
N MET A 69 -4.39 -2.67 -6.06
CA MET A 69 -5.28 -1.73 -5.37
C MET A 69 -6.38 -2.41 -4.55
N LEU A 70 -6.81 -3.62 -4.92
CA LEU A 70 -7.85 -4.34 -4.20
C LEU A 70 -7.30 -5.14 -3.02
N MET A 71 -6.05 -5.63 -3.10
CA MET A 71 -5.51 -6.59 -2.15
C MET A 71 -5.48 -6.04 -0.70
N PRO A 72 -5.97 -6.80 0.30
CA PRO A 72 -5.96 -6.39 1.71
C PRO A 72 -4.59 -6.06 2.30
N ASN A 73 -3.51 -6.66 1.78
CA ASN A 73 -2.12 -6.42 2.19
C ASN A 73 -1.45 -5.26 1.43
N SER A 74 -2.16 -4.60 0.50
CA SER A 74 -1.63 -3.43 -0.22
C SER A 74 -1.12 -2.31 0.69
N PRO A 75 -1.71 -2.01 1.86
CA PRO A 75 -1.15 -1.02 2.77
C PRO A 75 0.27 -1.39 3.22
N SER A 76 0.49 -2.65 3.65
CA SER A 76 1.80 -3.13 4.06
C SER A 76 2.83 -3.02 2.93
N ALA A 77 2.44 -3.44 1.73
CA ALA A 77 3.33 -3.42 0.57
C ALA A 77 3.75 -1.99 0.20
N ASN A 78 2.82 -1.02 0.23
CA ASN A 78 3.16 0.37 -0.05
C ASN A 78 4.03 0.98 1.06
N VAL A 79 3.67 0.75 2.33
CA VAL A 79 4.44 1.30 3.45
C VAL A 79 5.86 0.71 3.48
N GLY A 80 6.02 -0.58 3.20
CA GLY A 80 7.35 -1.23 3.18
C GLY A 80 8.25 -0.79 2.03
N LEU A 81 7.72 -0.07 1.04
CA LEU A 81 8.53 0.60 0.01
C LEU A 81 8.89 2.03 0.40
N GLU A 82 8.29 2.58 1.45
CA GLU A 82 8.41 3.98 1.85
C GLU A 82 9.20 4.17 3.14
N VAL A 83 9.02 3.29 4.14
CA VAL A 83 9.78 3.34 5.41
C VAL A 83 11.02 2.47 5.37
#